data_AF-A0A3M1L3P7-F1
#
_entry.id   AF-A0A3M1L3P7-F1
#
_cell.length_a   1.000
_cell.length_b   1.000
_cell.length_c   1.000
_cell.angle_alpha   90.00
_cell.angle_beta   90.00
_cell.angle_gamma   90.00
#
_symmetry.space_group_name_H-M   'P 1'
#
loop_
_entity.id
_entity.type
_entity.pdbx_description
1 polymer ?
#
loop_
_entity_poly.entity_id
_entity_poly.type
_entity_poly.pdbx_seq_one_letter_code
_entity_poly.pdbx_strand_id
1 'polypeptide(L)'
;VLGLSLAFLVLQFFAWRSLFAQNVFINTDNSASYLYLLSGLHFLHVVGGLPFLIWFWRQARKRLREPVSELVYFSDPDKRLKLRLLTLYWHFLDGLWIYLVLFFWVNKVL
;
A
#
# COMPACT_ATOMS: atom_id res chain seq x y z
N VAL A 1 -3.25 8.83 -1.53
CA VAL A 1 -2.23 7.76 -1.61
C VAL A 1 -1.14 7.96 -0.56
N LEU A 2 -0.18 8.89 -0.71
CA LEU A 2 0.95 9.04 0.24
C LEU A 2 0.57 9.08 1.74
N GLY A 3 -0.41 9.90 2.13
CA GLY A 3 -0.87 9.97 3.53
C GLY A 3 -1.55 8.68 4.01
N LEU A 4 -2.33 8.03 3.13
CA LEU A 4 -2.96 6.74 3.40
C LEU A 4 -1.90 5.63 3.55
N SER A 5 -0.90 5.62 2.67
CA SER A 5 0.21 4.66 2.71
C SER A 5 0.99 4.79 4.01
N LEU A 6 1.27 6.02 4.47
CA LEU A 6 1.97 6.26 5.73
C LEU A 6 1.14 5.80 6.93
N ALA A 7 -0.16 6.14 6.96
CA ALA A 7 -1.08 5.68 7.99
C ALA A 7 -1.16 4.14 8.02
N PHE A 8 -1.24 3.51 6.85
CA PHE A 8 -1.25 2.06 6.71
C PHE A 8 0.03 1.42 7.28
N LEU A 9 1.21 1.95 6.98
CA LEU A 9 2.48 1.42 7.52
C LEU A 9 2.53 1.49 9.05
N VAL A 10 2.02 2.59 9.63
CA VAL A 10 1.94 2.75 11.10
C VAL A 10 0.97 1.73 11.69
N LEU A 11 -0.24 1.60 11.11
CA LEU A 11 -1.24 0.64 11.55
C LEU A 11 -0.73 -0.81 11.44
N GLN A 12 -0.03 -1.15 10.35
CA GLN A 12 0.57 -2.47 10.16
C GLN A 12 1.61 -2.78 11.23
N PHE A 13 2.44 -1.79 11.58
CA PHE A 13 3.44 -1.94 12.64
C PHE A 13 2.78 -2.19 14.01
N PHE A 14 1.70 -1.46 14.33
CA PHE A 14 0.91 -1.71 15.53
C PHE A 14 0.24 -3.10 15.50
N ALA A 15 -0.24 -3.55 14.35
CA ALA A 15 -0.84 -4.87 14.18
C ALA A 15 0.17 -5.98 14.49
N TRP A 16 1.40 -5.91 13.95
CA TRP A 16 2.46 -6.86 14.31
C TRP A 16 2.79 -6.81 15.80
N ARG A 17 2.91 -5.61 16.39
CA ARG A 17 3.16 -5.48 17.82
C ARG A 17 2.07 -6.13 18.67
N SER A 18 0.80 -5.97 18.27
CA SER A 18 -0.34 -6.60 18.93
C SER A 18 -0.30 -8.13 18.81
N LEU A 19 0.05 -8.66 17.62
CA LEU A 19 0.21 -10.11 17.41
C LEU A 19 1.36 -10.68 18.26
N PHE A 20 2.50 -9.99 18.33
CA PHE A 20 3.61 -10.38 19.21
C PHE A 20 3.21 -10.36 20.69
N ALA A 21 2.43 -9.36 21.13
CA ALA A 21 1.93 -9.29 22.51
C ALA A 21 0.96 -10.44 22.84
N GLN A 22 0.25 -10.97 21.85
CA GLN A 22 -0.66 -12.10 22.00
C GLN A 22 0.04 -13.47 21.95
N ASN A 23 1.38 -13.53 21.90
CA ASN A 23 2.16 -14.77 21.70
C ASN A 23 1.75 -15.57 20.44
N VAL A 24 1.12 -14.91 19.47
CA VAL A 24 0.76 -15.52 18.18
C VAL A 24 1.96 -15.42 17.26
N PHE A 25 2.81 -16.44 17.31
CA PHE A 25 3.98 -16.56 16.46
C PHE A 25 3.61 -17.22 15.13
N ILE A 26 4.50 -17.06 14.14
CA ILE A 26 4.41 -17.74 12.84
C ILE A 26 4.19 -19.25 12.98
N ASN A 27 4.60 -19.88 14.09
CA ASN A 27 4.46 -21.33 14.32
C ASN A 27 3.25 -21.74 15.17
N THR A 28 2.42 -20.81 15.65
CA THR A 28 1.32 -21.17 16.56
C THR A 28 0.11 -21.76 15.82
N ASP A 29 -0.18 -21.26 14.62
CA ASP A 29 -1.31 -21.68 13.78
C ASP A 29 -0.95 -21.47 12.30
N ASN A 30 -1.40 -22.37 11.40
CA ASN A 30 -1.23 -22.18 9.94
C ASN A 30 -1.80 -20.83 9.48
N SER A 31 -2.98 -20.44 10.00
CA SER A 31 -3.60 -19.16 9.67
C SER A 31 -2.75 -17.95 10.10
N ALA A 32 -2.04 -18.06 11.22
CA ALA A 32 -1.13 -17.02 11.70
C ALA A 32 0.12 -16.90 10.82
N SER A 33 0.67 -18.03 10.34
CA SER A 33 1.81 -18.02 9.40
C SER A 33 1.45 -17.30 8.11
N TYR A 34 0.29 -17.62 7.51
CA TYR A 34 -0.17 -16.98 6.28
C TYR A 34 -0.42 -15.49 6.46
N LEU A 35 -1.03 -15.09 7.59
CA LEU A 35 -1.22 -13.68 7.94
C LEU A 35 0.10 -12.93 8.02
N TYR A 36 1.12 -13.47 8.69
CA TYR A 36 2.44 -12.85 8.79
C TYR A 36 3.16 -12.75 7.43
N LEU A 37 3.10 -13.82 6.62
CA LEU A 37 3.71 -13.84 5.29
C LEU A 37 3.06 -12.83 4.33
N LEU A 38 1.73 -12.85 4.25
CA LEU A 38 0.98 -11.94 3.38
C LEU A 38 1.11 -10.48 3.86
N SER A 39 1.05 -10.22 5.16
CA SER A 39 1.24 -8.87 5.74
C SER A 39 2.65 -8.34 5.53
N GLY A 40 3.67 -9.18 5.67
CA GLY A 40 5.07 -8.85 5.38
C GLY A 40 5.27 -8.50 3.91
N LEU A 41 4.76 -9.34 3.00
CA LEU A 41 4.85 -9.10 1.56
C LEU A 41 4.14 -7.82 1.15
N HIS A 42 2.93 -7.58 1.66
CA HIS A 42 2.19 -6.37 1.37
C HIS A 42 2.89 -5.11 1.94
N PHE A 43 3.45 -5.19 3.15
CA PHE A 43 4.24 -4.11 3.72
C PHE A 43 5.48 -3.78 2.87
N LEU A 44 6.27 -4.79 2.48
CA LEU A 44 7.41 -4.63 1.58
C LEU A 44 6.98 -4.00 0.24
N HIS A 45 5.82 -4.39 -0.27
CA HIS A 45 5.28 -3.86 -1.50
C HIS A 45 4.94 -2.36 -1.41
N VAL A 46 4.24 -1.95 -0.35
CA VAL A 46 3.92 -0.54 -0.08
C VAL A 46 5.19 0.29 0.12
N VAL A 47 6.17 -0.23 0.88
CA VAL A 47 7.47 0.42 1.08
C VAL A 47 8.26 0.52 -0.22
N GLY A 48 8.23 -0.48 -1.09
CA GLY A 48 8.87 -0.46 -2.40
C GLY A 48 8.23 0.51 -3.39
N GLY A 49 6.90 0.66 -3.35
CA GLY A 49 6.17 1.62 -4.19
C GLY A 49 6.27 3.08 -3.72
N LEU A 50 6.50 3.29 -2.42
CA LEU A 50 6.59 4.62 -1.80
C LEU A 50 7.67 5.55 -2.39
N PRO A 51 8.94 5.13 -2.59
CA PRO A 51 9.98 5.98 -3.18
C PRO A 51 9.68 6.32 -4.64
N PHE A 52 9.04 5.43 -5.40
CA PHE A 52 8.59 5.72 -6.77
C PHE A 52 7.52 6.83 -6.78
N LEU A 53 6.54 6.74 -5.88
CA LEU A 53 5.53 7.78 -5.68
C LEU A 53 6.12 9.12 -5.21
N ILE A 54 7.08 9.11 -4.27
CA ILE A 54 7.75 10.33 -3.78
C ILE A 54 8.60 10.98 -4.87
N TRP A 55 9.37 10.20 -5.62
CA TRP A 55 10.19 10.70 -6.71
C TRP A 55 9.31 11.35 -7.79
N PHE A 56 8.22 10.68 -8.17
CA PHE A 56 7.25 11.22 -9.11
C PHE A 56 6.57 12.50 -8.58
N TRP A 57 6.17 12.52 -7.31
CA TRP A 57 5.55 13.69 -6.68
C TRP A 57 6.50 14.89 -6.61
N ARG A 58 7.78 14.67 -6.30
CA ARG A 58 8.82 15.72 -6.33
C ARG A 58 9.05 16.26 -7.75
N GLN A 59 9.06 15.38 -8.75
CA GLN A 59 9.19 15.77 -10.15
C GLN A 59 7.99 16.61 -10.62
N ALA A 60 6.78 16.21 -10.22
CA ALA A 60 5.55 16.97 -10.48
C ALA A 60 5.59 18.34 -9.78
N ARG A 61 6.00 18.39 -8.50
CA ARG A 61 6.04 19.63 -7.70
C ARG A 61 7.10 20.63 -8.17
N LYS A 62 8.24 20.17 -8.69
CA LYS A 62 9.25 21.06 -9.31
C LYS A 62 8.77 21.74 -10.60
N ARG A 63 7.80 21.16 -11.31
CA ARG A 63 7.18 21.74 -12.53
C ARG A 63 5.93 22.58 -12.27
N LEU A 64 5.52 22.73 -11.01
CA LEU A 64 4.30 23.41 -10.55
C LEU A 64 4.51 24.90 -10.17
N ARG A 65 5.62 25.50 -10.61
CA ARG A 65 5.87 26.95 -10.42
C ARG A 65 5.15 27.82 -11.46
N GLU A 66 4.43 27.22 -12.40
CA GLU A 66 3.58 27.91 -13.37
C GLU A 66 2.14 27.37 -13.25
N PRO A 67 1.13 28.23 -13.02
CA PRO A 67 -0.21 27.86 -12.58
C PRO A 67 -1.11 27.39 -13.74
N VAL A 68 -0.65 26.42 -14.55
CA VAL A 68 -1.39 25.87 -15.70
C VAL A 68 -1.18 24.35 -15.87
N SER A 69 -1.03 23.60 -14.76
CA SER A 69 -0.76 22.16 -14.82
C SER A 69 -1.98 21.28 -14.56
N GLU A 70 -3.20 21.77 -14.82
CA GLU A 70 -4.33 20.88 -15.11
C GLU A 70 -4.29 20.41 -16.58
N LEU A 71 -3.72 21.22 -17.50
CA LEU A 71 -3.65 20.91 -18.94
C LEU A 71 -2.30 20.39 -19.45
N VAL A 72 -1.15 20.60 -18.78
CA VAL A 72 0.15 20.02 -19.21
C VAL A 72 0.30 18.52 -18.88
N TYR A 73 -0.79 17.89 -18.48
CA TYR A 73 -0.91 16.44 -18.51
C TYR A 73 -1.05 16.00 -20.02
N PHE A 74 -1.44 16.87 -20.96
CA PHE A 74 -1.69 16.55 -22.40
C PHE A 74 -0.46 16.35 -23.31
N SER A 75 0.77 16.65 -22.89
CA SER A 75 1.94 16.62 -23.81
C SER A 75 2.78 15.32 -23.79
N ASP A 76 2.43 14.33 -22.96
CA ASP A 76 3.20 13.08 -22.88
C ASP A 76 2.25 11.92 -22.48
N PRO A 77 1.55 11.30 -23.46
CA PRO A 77 0.51 10.29 -23.19
C PRO A 77 1.05 9.09 -22.38
N ASP A 78 2.33 8.76 -22.54
CA ASP A 78 2.99 7.66 -21.82
C ASP A 78 3.08 7.86 -20.31
N LYS A 79 3.27 9.10 -19.84
CA LYS A 79 3.41 9.38 -18.40
C LYS A 79 2.07 9.36 -17.68
N ARG A 80 0.98 9.80 -18.34
CA ARG A 80 -0.39 9.65 -17.83
C ARG A 80 -0.75 8.18 -17.68
N LEU A 81 -0.43 7.39 -18.69
CA LEU A 81 -0.76 5.98 -18.74
C LEU A 81 -0.05 5.21 -17.61
N LYS A 82 1.24 5.47 -17.39
CA LYS A 82 2.02 4.91 -16.28
C LYS A 82 1.42 5.25 -14.91
N LEU A 83 0.98 6.49 -14.70
CA LEU A 83 0.32 6.89 -13.45
C LEU A 83 -1.04 6.23 -13.25
N ARG A 84 -1.84 6.13 -14.32
CA ARG A 84 -3.16 5.49 -14.26
C ARG A 84 -3.00 4.00 -13.96
N LEU A 85 -2.05 3.33 -14.61
CA LEU A 85 -1.70 1.93 -14.36
C LEU A 85 -1.18 1.74 -12.94
N LEU A 86 -0.28 2.60 -12.46
CA LEU A 86 0.23 2.53 -11.08
C LEU A 86 -0.88 2.73 -10.05
N THR A 87 -1.78 3.69 -10.28
CA THR A 87 -2.90 3.99 -9.36
C THR A 87 -3.90 2.84 -9.33
N LEU A 88 -4.21 2.27 -10.50
CA LEU A 88 -5.11 1.12 -10.62
C LEU A 88 -4.51 -0.13 -9.99
N TYR A 89 -3.22 -0.35 -10.20
CA TYR A 89 -2.44 -1.38 -9.52
C TYR A 89 -2.49 -1.24 -7.99
N TRP A 90 -2.27 -0.02 -7.47
CA TRP A 90 -2.33 0.26 -6.04
C TRP A 90 -3.72 0.01 -5.45
N HIS A 91 -4.79 0.45 -6.12
CA HIS A 91 -6.16 0.22 -5.64
C HIS A 91 -6.57 -1.25 -5.72
N PHE A 92 -6.17 -1.96 -6.78
CA PHE A 92 -6.44 -3.39 -6.89
C PHE A 92 -5.78 -4.16 -5.75
N LEU A 93 -4.53 -3.83 -5.44
CA LEU A 93 -3.79 -4.46 -4.35
C LEU A 93 -4.39 -4.14 -2.97
N ASP A 94 -4.81 -2.90 -2.75
CA ASP A 94 -5.48 -2.47 -1.51
C ASP A 94 -6.82 -3.21 -1.32
N GLY A 95 -7.61 -3.34 -2.39
CA GLY A 95 -8.85 -4.13 -2.39
C GLY A 95 -8.61 -5.62 -2.08
N LEU A 96 -7.57 -6.22 -2.68
CA LEU A 96 -7.16 -7.60 -2.37
C LEU A 96 -6.74 -7.74 -0.91
N TRP A 97 -6.03 -6.74 -0.37
CA TRP A 97 -5.59 -6.74 1.03
C TRP A 97 -6.77 -6.70 2.00
N ILE A 98 -7.73 -5.80 1.77
CA ILE A 98 -8.96 -5.70 2.57
C ILE A 98 -9.73 -7.03 2.54
N TYR A 99 -9.82 -7.67 1.36
CA TYR A 99 -10.46 -8.98 1.22
C TYR A 99 -9.78 -10.06 2.07
N LEU A 100 -8.44 -10.14 2.04
CA LEU A 100 -7.68 -11.11 2.85
C LEU A 100 -7.88 -10.85 4.35
N VAL A 101 -7.79 -9.60 4.79
CA VAL A 101 -8.00 -9.23 6.21
C VAL A 101 -9.40 -9.61 6.66
N LEU A 102 -10.43 -9.33 5.86
CA LEU A 102 -11.81 -9.74 6.14
C LEU A 102 -11.94 -11.26 6.20
N PHE A 103 -11.34 -11.98 5.26
CA PHE A 103 -11.38 -13.44 5.22
C PHE A 103 -10.79 -14.06 6.49
N PHE A 104 -9.60 -13.59 6.92
CA PHE A 104 -8.99 -14.06 8.16
C PHE A 104 -9.75 -13.65 9.41
N TRP A 105 -10.35 -12.45 9.42
CA TRP A 105 -11.19 -12.01 10.53
C TRP A 105 -12.43 -12.90 10.69
N VAL A 106 -13.13 -13.19 9.59
CA VAL A 106 -14.27 -14.11 9.58
C VAL A 106 -13.85 -15.51 10.02
N ASN A 107 -12.71 -16.02 9.53
CA ASN A 107 -12.21 -17.35 9.89
C ASN A 107 -11.78 -17.47 11.37
N LYS A 108 -11.39 -16.38 12.03
CA LYS A 108 -11.09 -16.36 13.47
C LYS A 108 -12.34 -16.20 14.33
N VAL A 109 -13.41 -15.58 13.80
CA VAL A 109 -14.65 -15.28 14.54
C VAL A 109 -15.68 -16.43 14.46
N LEU A 110 -15.79 -17.10 13.31
CA LEU A 110 -16.56 -18.34 13.15
C LEU A 110 -15.78 -19.54 13.69
#